data_AF-A0A957H1T9-F1
#
_entry.id   AF-A0A957H1T9-F1
#
_cell.length_a   1.000
_cell.length_b   1.000
_cell.length_c   1.000
_cell.angle_alpha   90.00
_cell.angle_beta   90.00
_cell.angle_gamma   90.00
#
_symmetry.space_group_name_H-M   'P 1'
#
loop_
_entity.id
_entity.type
_entity.pdbx_description
1 polymer ?
#
loop_
_entity_poly.entity_id
_entity_poly.type
_entity_poly.pdbx_seq_one_letter_code
_entity_poly.pdbx_strand_id
1 'polypeptide(L)'
;MSSAAELPAAANRRWLVVALVLLGLLLFAAQVWVTYTYFTTQLPGGNDFYPRWYGAQQLLLEGRNPYDQSVTREIEAVLDPLNQRTNSFNFAFPLPVIFSFFPLAWLSYAWAQALWIVIIIWLACAAQLMLLSLARWRLTPGTVLAVLLLTLVFYPITRTIFLGQFTVHVLFFLVLGLWLRRQG
;
A
#
# COMPACT_ATOMS: atom_id res chain seq x y z
N MET A 1 31.14 -47.95 10.51
CA MET A 1 31.30 -46.84 9.55
C MET A 1 29.97 -46.69 8.82
N SER A 2 29.13 -45.73 9.21
CA SER A 2 27.88 -45.42 8.51
C SER A 2 27.81 -43.92 8.28
N SER A 3 27.70 -43.57 7.00
CA SER A 3 27.68 -42.24 6.41
C SER A 3 26.56 -41.38 7.01
N ALA A 4 26.95 -40.24 7.60
CA ALA A 4 26.02 -39.15 7.87
C ALA A 4 25.67 -38.49 6.53
N ALA A 5 24.41 -38.59 6.14
CA ALA A 5 23.87 -37.89 5.00
C ALA A 5 23.90 -36.38 5.28
N GLU A 6 24.88 -35.68 4.70
CA GLU A 6 24.87 -34.23 4.60
C GLU A 6 23.67 -33.84 3.73
N LEU A 7 22.59 -33.37 4.36
CA LEU A 7 21.47 -32.77 3.66
C LEU A 7 21.98 -31.55 2.87
N PRO A 8 21.70 -31.43 1.56
CA PRO A 8 22.23 -30.36 0.73
C PRO A 8 21.65 -29.02 1.20
N ALA A 9 22.47 -28.20 1.87
CA ALA A 9 22.10 -26.93 2.49
C ALA A 9 21.33 -25.95 1.57
N ALA A 10 21.49 -26.08 0.24
CA ALA A 10 20.79 -25.28 -0.76
C ALA A 10 19.28 -25.60 -0.85
N ALA A 11 18.86 -26.86 -0.67
CA ALA A 11 17.45 -27.24 -0.69
C ALA A 11 16.70 -26.63 0.50
N ASN A 12 17.32 -26.67 1.68
CA ASN A 12 16.75 -26.09 2.90
C ASN A 12 16.58 -24.58 2.78
N ARG A 13 17.54 -23.86 2.18
CA ARG A 13 17.43 -22.41 1.98
C ARG A 13 16.29 -22.02 1.04
N ARG A 14 16.06 -22.77 -0.06
CA ARG A 14 14.95 -22.49 -1.00
C ARG A 14 13.60 -22.66 -0.32
N TRP A 15 13.40 -23.76 0.41
CA TRP A 15 12.16 -24.00 1.13
C TRP A 15 11.92 -22.99 2.26
N LEU A 16 12.97 -22.54 2.94
CA LEU A 16 12.87 -21.45 3.92
C LEU A 16 12.39 -20.15 3.27
N VAL A 17 12.94 -19.76 2.12
CA VAL A 17 12.49 -18.57 1.38
C VAL A 17 11.02 -18.70 0.97
N VAL A 18 10.63 -19.86 0.43
CA VAL A 18 9.22 -20.14 0.06
C VAL A 18 8.31 -20.03 1.29
N ALA A 19 8.70 -20.62 2.42
CA ALA A 19 7.92 -20.55 3.66
C ALA A 19 7.77 -19.11 4.17
N LEU A 20 8.83 -18.30 4.10
CA LEU A 20 8.78 -16.89 4.49
C LEU A 20 7.89 -16.04 3.56
N VAL A 21 7.93 -16.31 2.25
CA VAL A 21 7.06 -15.64 1.28
C VAL A 21 5.59 -16.00 1.54
N LEU A 22 5.28 -17.28 1.73
CA LEU A 22 3.93 -17.73 2.05
C LEU A 22 3.43 -17.15 3.37
N LEU A 23 4.28 -17.12 4.40
CA LEU A 23 3.97 -16.47 5.67
C LEU A 23 3.70 -14.97 5.47
N GLY A 24 4.52 -14.29 4.67
CA GLY A 24 4.32 -12.88 4.33
C GLY A 24 2.98 -12.64 3.63
N LEU A 25 2.63 -13.46 2.64
CA LEU A 25 1.35 -13.38 1.94
C LEU A 25 0.16 -13.65 2.87
N LEU A 26 0.28 -14.63 3.77
CA LEU A 26 -0.74 -14.92 4.78
C LEU A 26 -0.94 -13.73 5.72
N LEU A 27 0.14 -13.14 6.22
CA LEU A 27 0.09 -11.96 7.10
C LEU A 27 -0.50 -10.75 6.38
N PHE A 28 -0.15 -10.55 5.10
CA PHE A 28 -0.73 -9.50 4.27
C PHE A 28 -2.25 -9.70 4.12
N ALA A 29 -2.69 -10.90 3.72
CA ALA A 29 -4.11 -11.21 3.56
C ALA A 29 -4.89 -11.06 4.88
N ALA A 30 -4.32 -11.55 5.99
CA ALA A 30 -4.90 -11.40 7.32
C ALA A 30 -5.03 -9.91 7.70
N GLN A 31 -4.01 -9.10 7.44
CA GLN A 31 -4.07 -7.67 7.73
C GLN A 31 -5.12 -6.95 6.87
N VAL A 32 -5.20 -7.25 5.57
CA VAL A 32 -6.25 -6.71 4.69
C VAL A 32 -7.64 -7.07 5.22
N TRP A 33 -7.85 -8.32 5.63
CA TRP A 33 -9.13 -8.76 6.18
C TRP A 33 -9.48 -8.06 7.50
N VAL A 34 -8.51 -7.89 8.41
CA VAL A 34 -8.72 -7.12 9.66
C VAL A 34 -9.04 -5.66 9.36
N THR A 35 -8.27 -5.02 8.49
CA THR A 35 -8.52 -3.63 8.07
C THR A 35 -9.89 -3.48 7.40
N TYR A 36 -10.29 -4.42 6.56
CA TYR A 36 -11.63 -4.43 5.97
C TYR A 36 -12.73 -4.51 7.04
N THR A 37 -12.63 -5.52 7.91
CA THR A 37 -13.69 -5.88 8.86
C THR A 37 -13.89 -4.82 9.94
N TYR A 38 -12.80 -4.25 10.44
CA TYR A 38 -12.84 -3.38 11.63
C TYR A 38 -12.64 -1.90 11.32
N PHE A 39 -12.14 -1.55 10.12
CA PHE A 39 -11.81 -0.18 9.78
C PHE A 39 -12.64 0.33 8.60
N THR A 40 -12.40 -0.18 7.39
CA THR A 40 -12.96 0.43 6.17
C THR A 40 -14.45 0.18 5.96
N THR A 41 -15.02 -0.84 6.58
CA THR A 41 -16.48 -1.05 6.58
C THR A 41 -17.22 -0.16 7.59
N GLN A 42 -16.54 0.28 8.65
CA GLN A 42 -17.12 1.10 9.72
C GLN A 42 -16.92 2.60 9.45
N LEU A 43 -15.73 2.94 8.98
CA LEU A 43 -15.24 4.31 8.78
C LEU A 43 -14.60 4.40 7.40
N PRO A 44 -15.39 4.62 6.34
CA PRO A 44 -14.83 4.92 5.03
C PRO A 44 -14.00 6.20 5.14
N GLY A 45 -12.73 6.11 4.76
CA GLY A 45 -11.73 7.18 4.84
C GLY A 45 -11.08 7.39 3.48
N GLY A 46 -9.80 7.77 3.45
CA GLY A 46 -9.05 7.79 2.19
C GLY A 46 -9.47 8.89 1.24
N ASN A 47 -9.59 10.14 1.71
CA ASN A 47 -10.08 11.26 0.91
C ASN A 47 -9.19 11.56 -0.31
N ASP A 48 -7.91 11.19 -0.26
CA ASP A 48 -7.00 11.27 -1.41
C ASP A 48 -6.99 9.97 -2.23
N PHE A 49 -7.61 8.88 -1.79
CA PHE A 49 -7.71 7.64 -2.57
C PHE A 49 -9.05 7.56 -3.31
N TYR A 50 -10.16 7.87 -2.62
CA TYR A 50 -11.52 7.74 -3.15
C TYR A 50 -11.72 8.38 -4.52
N PRO A 51 -11.36 9.65 -4.78
CA PRO A 51 -11.57 10.26 -6.09
C PRO A 51 -10.85 9.53 -7.22
N ARG A 52 -9.68 8.94 -6.94
CA ARG A 52 -8.90 8.20 -7.95
C ARG A 52 -9.47 6.82 -8.20
N TRP A 53 -9.85 6.11 -7.15
CA TRP A 53 -10.54 4.82 -7.27
C TRP A 53 -11.88 4.97 -7.99
N TYR A 54 -12.68 5.99 -7.62
CA TYR A 54 -13.97 6.22 -8.25
C TYR A 54 -13.83 6.63 -9.72
N GLY A 55 -12.92 7.56 -10.03
CA GLY A 55 -12.61 7.91 -11.41
C GLY A 55 -12.12 6.70 -12.23
N ALA A 56 -11.31 5.81 -11.64
CA ALA A 56 -10.90 4.57 -12.28
C ALA A 56 -12.08 3.64 -12.56
N GLN A 57 -13.00 3.47 -11.60
CA GLN A 57 -14.20 2.67 -11.79
C GLN A 57 -15.09 3.24 -12.90
N GLN A 58 -15.33 4.56 -12.88
CA GLN A 58 -16.16 5.23 -13.88
C GLN A 58 -15.58 5.08 -15.30
N LEU A 59 -14.27 5.20 -15.46
CA LEU A 59 -13.65 5.01 -16.78
C LEU A 59 -13.63 3.54 -17.21
N LEU A 60 -13.17 2.65 -16.34
CA LEU A 60 -12.82 1.27 -16.71
C LEU A 60 -14.03 0.34 -16.78
N LEU A 61 -15.06 0.58 -15.96
CA LEU A 61 -16.24 -0.28 -15.89
C LEU A 61 -17.45 0.36 -16.58
N GLU A 62 -17.62 1.66 -16.44
CA GLU A 62 -18.80 2.38 -16.94
C GLU A 62 -18.53 3.15 -18.26
N GLY A 63 -17.27 3.27 -18.69
CA GLY A 63 -16.89 4.03 -19.89
C GLY A 63 -17.12 5.54 -19.78
N ARG A 64 -17.29 6.07 -18.56
CA ARG A 64 -17.53 7.49 -18.29
C ARG A 64 -16.21 8.25 -18.13
N ASN A 65 -16.18 9.50 -18.57
CA ASN A 65 -15.00 10.34 -18.43
C ASN A 65 -14.80 10.75 -16.95
N PRO A 66 -13.66 10.41 -16.31
CA PRO A 66 -13.42 10.71 -14.90
C PRO A 66 -13.30 12.20 -14.58
N TYR A 67 -13.09 13.04 -15.60
CA TYR A 67 -13.00 14.50 -15.47
C TYR A 67 -14.36 15.19 -15.66
N ASP A 68 -15.43 14.45 -15.96
CA ASP A 68 -16.76 15.05 -16.13
C ASP A 68 -17.26 15.66 -14.82
N GLN A 69 -18.02 16.74 -14.95
CA GLN A 69 -18.60 17.42 -13.80
C GLN A 69 -19.59 16.52 -13.04
N SER A 70 -20.28 15.60 -13.74
CA SER A 70 -21.18 14.64 -13.09
C SER A 70 -20.42 13.71 -12.14
N VAL A 71 -19.30 13.14 -12.59
CA VAL A 71 -18.40 12.30 -11.76
C VAL A 71 -17.83 13.08 -10.59
N THR A 72 -17.46 14.35 -10.80
CA THR A 72 -16.98 15.21 -9.70
C THR A 72 -18.06 15.42 -8.62
N ARG A 73 -19.30 15.71 -9.02
CA ARG A 73 -20.41 15.87 -8.07
C ARG A 73 -20.70 14.58 -7.30
N GLU A 74 -20.61 13.42 -7.95
CA GLU A 74 -20.76 12.11 -7.31
C GLU A 74 -19.67 11.89 -6.26
N ILE A 75 -18.42 12.30 -6.54
CA ILE A 75 -17.32 12.23 -5.58
C ILE A 75 -17.56 13.17 -4.39
N GLU A 76 -17.95 14.41 -4.66
CA GLU A 76 -18.20 15.42 -3.63
C GLU A 76 -19.37 15.05 -2.72
N ALA A 77 -20.43 14.44 -3.26
CA ALA A 77 -21.56 13.95 -2.48
C ALA A 77 -21.14 12.91 -1.41
N VAL A 78 -20.05 12.19 -1.63
CA VAL A 78 -19.51 11.22 -0.68
C VAL A 78 -18.50 11.86 0.28
N LEU A 79 -17.61 12.72 -0.20
CA LEU A 79 -16.48 13.24 0.60
C LEU A 79 -16.75 14.58 1.30
N ASP A 80 -17.70 15.36 0.81
CA ASP A 80 -18.13 16.61 1.40
C ASP A 80 -19.66 16.78 1.32
N PRO A 81 -20.43 15.89 1.99
CA PRO A 81 -21.89 15.88 1.90
C PRO A 81 -22.54 17.18 2.44
N LEU A 82 -21.81 17.92 3.27
CA LEU A 82 -22.28 19.19 3.84
C LEU A 82 -21.80 20.40 3.03
N ASN A 83 -21.03 20.20 1.96
CA ASN A 83 -20.45 21.23 1.10
C ASN A 83 -19.73 22.33 1.90
N GLN A 84 -18.97 21.93 2.91
CA GLN A 84 -18.31 22.85 3.84
C GLN A 84 -16.88 23.17 3.42
N ARG A 85 -16.31 22.44 2.44
CA ARG A 85 -14.93 22.61 2.02
C ARG A 85 -14.85 23.58 0.85
N THR A 86 -13.81 24.40 0.90
CA THR A 86 -13.50 25.37 -0.17
C THR A 86 -12.83 24.70 -1.38
N ASN A 87 -12.23 23.52 -1.18
CA ASN A 87 -11.56 22.77 -2.23
C ASN A 87 -12.44 21.62 -2.72
N SER A 88 -12.64 21.56 -4.04
CA SER A 88 -13.37 20.48 -4.71
C SER A 88 -12.62 19.15 -4.60
N PHE A 89 -13.36 18.07 -4.35
CA PHE A 89 -12.85 16.70 -4.47
C PHE A 89 -13.12 16.18 -5.88
N ASN A 90 -12.09 16.15 -6.72
CA ASN A 90 -12.20 15.68 -8.10
C ASN A 90 -11.06 14.72 -8.47
N PHE A 91 -11.20 14.07 -9.63
CA PHE A 91 -10.09 13.31 -10.22
C PHE A 91 -9.05 14.29 -10.79
N ALA A 92 -7.99 14.57 -10.03
CA ALA A 92 -6.97 15.58 -10.36
C ALA A 92 -5.60 14.97 -10.72
N PHE A 93 -5.58 13.84 -11.43
CA PHE A 93 -4.35 13.14 -11.84
C PHE A 93 -4.28 13.00 -13.36
N PRO A 94 -3.10 12.83 -13.95
CA PRO A 94 -3.00 12.40 -15.35
C PRO A 94 -3.74 11.09 -15.59
N LEU A 95 -4.47 11.01 -16.69
CA LEU A 95 -5.33 9.87 -17.03
C LEU A 95 -4.63 8.49 -16.94
N PRO A 96 -3.35 8.33 -17.36
CA PRO A 96 -2.67 7.04 -17.28
C PRO A 96 -2.56 6.45 -15.86
N VAL A 97 -2.70 7.27 -14.80
CA VAL A 97 -2.66 6.80 -13.41
C VAL A 97 -3.82 5.86 -13.08
N ILE A 98 -4.95 5.93 -13.81
CA ILE A 98 -6.10 5.04 -13.61
C ILE A 98 -5.71 3.55 -13.73
N PHE A 99 -4.78 3.21 -14.62
CA PHE A 99 -4.36 1.82 -14.81
C PHE A 99 -3.67 1.23 -13.57
N SER A 100 -3.06 2.05 -12.71
CA SER A 100 -2.53 1.60 -11.41
C SER A 100 -3.63 1.13 -10.45
N PHE A 101 -4.88 1.56 -10.68
CA PHE A 101 -6.05 1.17 -9.90
C PHE A 101 -6.90 0.10 -10.58
N PHE A 102 -6.52 -0.36 -11.77
CA PHE A 102 -7.28 -1.34 -12.55
C PHE A 102 -7.76 -2.55 -11.72
N PRO A 103 -6.91 -3.25 -10.94
CA PRO A 103 -7.39 -4.39 -10.15
C PRO A 103 -8.31 -3.97 -9.00
N LEU A 104 -8.22 -2.73 -8.52
CA LEU A 104 -9.03 -2.21 -7.41
C LEU A 104 -10.38 -1.65 -7.86
N ALA A 105 -10.52 -1.28 -9.13
CA ALA A 105 -11.76 -0.73 -9.69
C ALA A 105 -12.92 -1.73 -9.61
N TRP A 106 -12.63 -3.03 -9.67
CA TRP A 106 -13.61 -4.13 -9.58
C TRP A 106 -14.09 -4.45 -8.16
N LEU A 107 -13.47 -3.85 -7.14
CA LEU A 107 -13.79 -4.10 -5.75
C LEU A 107 -14.73 -3.02 -5.22
N SER A 108 -15.53 -3.35 -4.21
CA SER A 108 -16.23 -2.32 -3.43
C SER A 108 -15.23 -1.38 -2.77
N TYR A 109 -15.63 -0.13 -2.50
CA TYR A 109 -14.72 0.86 -1.93
C TYR A 109 -14.04 0.38 -0.63
N ALA A 110 -14.78 -0.29 0.25
CA ALA A 110 -14.25 -0.80 1.51
C ALA A 110 -13.11 -1.80 1.31
N TRP A 111 -13.21 -2.72 0.33
CA TRP A 111 -12.14 -3.65 -0.01
C TRP A 111 -10.96 -2.95 -0.69
N ALA A 112 -11.25 -2.08 -1.65
CA ALA A 112 -10.22 -1.30 -2.35
C ALA A 112 -9.40 -0.46 -1.37
N GLN A 113 -10.07 0.22 -0.43
CA GLN A 113 -9.44 1.03 0.60
C GLN A 113 -8.61 0.19 1.57
N ALA A 114 -9.11 -0.99 1.98
CA ALA A 114 -8.37 -1.88 2.88
C ALA A 114 -7.07 -2.37 2.25
N LEU A 115 -7.14 -2.83 0.98
CA LEU A 115 -5.95 -3.20 0.21
C LEU A 115 -4.97 -2.03 0.09
N TRP A 116 -5.47 -0.85 -0.26
CA TRP A 116 -4.63 0.34 -0.44
C TRP A 116 -3.88 0.74 0.83
N ILE A 117 -4.58 0.77 1.97
CA ILE A 117 -3.99 1.06 3.29
C ILE A 117 -2.88 0.05 3.61
N VAL A 118 -3.15 -1.25 3.44
CA VAL A 118 -2.18 -2.29 3.77
C VAL A 118 -0.98 -2.23 2.81
N ILE A 119 -1.19 -1.98 1.52
CA ILE A 119 -0.10 -1.76 0.57
C ILE A 119 0.80 -0.60 1.05
N ILE A 120 0.23 0.54 1.42
CA ILE A 120 1.01 1.69 1.93
C ILE A 120 1.84 1.29 3.16
N ILE A 121 1.26 0.56 4.12
CA ILE A 121 1.96 0.11 5.34
C ILE A 121 3.14 -0.80 4.97
N TRP A 122 2.92 -1.79 4.10
CA TRP A 122 3.96 -2.73 3.69
C TRP A 122 5.07 -2.06 2.89
N LEU A 123 4.73 -1.11 2.00
CA LEU A 123 5.71 -0.32 1.25
C LEU A 123 6.52 0.59 2.18
N ALA A 124 5.90 1.21 3.19
CA ALA A 124 6.61 2.01 4.18
C ALA A 124 7.62 1.17 4.97
N CYS A 125 7.19 -0.01 5.45
CA CYS A 125 8.07 -0.95 6.15
C CYS A 125 9.21 -1.44 5.25
N ALA A 126 8.91 -1.83 4.01
CA ALA A 126 9.92 -2.31 3.05
C ALA A 126 10.94 -1.22 2.71
N ALA A 127 10.48 0.02 2.45
CA ALA A 127 11.36 1.17 2.21
C ALA A 127 12.26 1.44 3.43
N GLN A 128 11.72 1.39 4.65
CA GLN A 128 12.52 1.57 5.87
C GLN A 128 13.59 0.48 6.03
N LEU A 129 13.26 -0.79 5.79
CA LEU A 129 14.22 -1.89 5.84
C LEU A 129 15.33 -1.72 4.78
N MET A 130 14.97 -1.30 3.57
CA MET A 130 15.95 -1.00 2.51
C MET A 130 16.86 0.17 2.91
N LEU A 131 16.32 1.24 3.47
CA LEU A 131 17.11 2.39 3.97
C LEU A 131 18.09 1.98 5.08
N LEU A 132 17.66 1.16 6.04
CA LEU A 132 18.55 0.62 7.09
C LEU A 132 19.68 -0.21 6.48
N SER A 133 19.38 -1.02 5.46
CA SER A 133 20.39 -1.81 4.75
C SER A 133 21.38 -0.94 3.95
N LEU A 134 20.89 0.14 3.32
CA LEU A 134 21.72 1.14 2.62
C LEU A 134 22.68 1.85 3.58
N ALA A 135 22.19 2.18 4.78
CA ALA A 135 22.96 2.82 5.85
C ALA A 135 23.99 1.88 6.51
N ARG A 136 23.98 0.57 6.21
CA ARG A 136 24.81 -0.47 6.85
C ARG A 136 24.61 -0.56 8.37
N TRP A 137 23.46 -0.14 8.87
CA TRP A 137 23.16 -0.21 10.30
C TRP A 137 22.89 -1.65 10.70
N ARG A 138 23.76 -2.23 11.53
CA ARG A 138 23.58 -3.56 12.11
C ARG A 138 22.77 -3.44 13.40
N LEU A 139 21.45 -3.43 13.25
CA LEU A 139 20.52 -3.31 14.37
C LEU A 139 20.09 -4.67 14.90
N THR A 140 19.79 -4.75 16.19
CA THR A 140 19.13 -5.92 16.77
C THR A 140 17.70 -6.04 16.23
N PRO A 141 17.08 -7.24 16.18
CA PRO A 141 15.70 -7.40 15.72
C PRO A 141 14.69 -6.53 16.49
N GLY A 142 14.89 -6.35 17.80
CA GLY A 142 14.05 -5.47 18.63
C GLY A 142 14.17 -4.00 18.23
N THR A 143 15.38 -3.53 17.91
CA THR A 143 15.58 -2.15 17.42
C THR A 143 14.98 -1.96 16.03
N VAL A 144 15.07 -2.95 15.14
CA VAL A 144 14.40 -2.89 13.83
C VAL A 144 12.89 -2.76 14.01
N LEU A 145 12.27 -3.58 14.87
CA LEU A 145 10.85 -3.49 15.17
C LEU A 145 10.49 -2.11 15.72
N ALA A 146 11.26 -1.57 16.67
CA ALA A 146 11.02 -0.24 17.22
C ALA A 146 11.09 0.85 16.15
N VAL A 147 12.06 0.78 15.23
CA VAL A 147 12.18 1.72 14.11
C VAL A 147 10.99 1.60 13.16
N LEU A 148 10.54 0.39 12.83
CA LEU A 148 9.35 0.19 11.98
C LEU A 148 8.09 0.78 12.62
N LEU A 149 7.88 0.54 13.91
CA LEU A 149 6.74 1.13 14.63
C LEU A 149 6.84 2.65 14.65
N LEU A 150 8.03 3.21 14.89
CA LEU A 150 8.25 4.65 14.85
C LEU A 150 7.97 5.23 13.45
N THR A 151 8.39 4.54 12.39
CA THR A 151 8.08 4.92 11.00
C THR A 151 6.57 4.97 10.76
N LEU A 152 5.82 3.99 11.26
CA LEU A 152 4.36 3.93 11.06
C LEU A 152 3.59 4.96 11.88
N VAL A 153 4.11 5.39 13.03
CA VAL A 153 3.51 6.43 13.87
C VAL A 153 3.95 7.83 13.45
N PHE A 154 5.06 7.95 12.70
CA PHE A 154 5.56 9.22 12.21
C PHE A 154 4.50 9.94 11.38
N TYR A 155 4.14 11.17 11.80
CA TYR A 155 2.96 11.89 11.31
C TYR A 155 2.80 11.91 9.78
N PRO A 156 3.83 12.20 8.96
CA PRO A 156 3.70 12.15 7.50
C PRO A 156 3.29 10.79 6.93
N ILE A 157 3.78 9.69 7.52
CA ILE A 157 3.42 8.32 7.11
C ILE A 157 2.00 8.01 7.56
N THR A 158 1.69 8.26 8.83
CA THR A 158 0.34 8.10 9.39
C THR A 158 -0.69 8.84 8.56
N ARG A 159 -0.44 10.12 8.23
CA ARG A 159 -1.30 10.94 7.40
C ARG A 159 -1.47 10.38 5.99
N THR A 160 -0.39 9.86 5.39
CA THR A 160 -0.44 9.19 4.09
C THR A 160 -1.33 7.95 4.12
N ILE A 161 -1.25 7.15 5.19
CA ILE A 161 -2.08 5.96 5.38
C ILE A 161 -3.56 6.35 5.48
N PHE A 162 -3.93 7.32 6.33
CA PHE A 162 -5.31 7.73 6.52
C PHE A 162 -5.94 8.40 5.29
N LEU A 163 -5.17 9.21 4.57
CA LEU A 163 -5.64 9.87 3.35
C LEU A 163 -5.58 8.94 2.13
N GLY A 164 -4.78 7.89 2.16
CA GLY A 164 -4.53 7.01 1.02
C GLY A 164 -3.65 7.65 -0.07
N GLN A 165 -2.65 8.43 0.32
CA GLN A 165 -1.78 9.14 -0.63
C GLN A 165 -0.78 8.24 -1.35
N PHE A 166 -0.39 8.64 -2.55
CA PHE A 166 0.65 7.96 -3.36
C PHE A 166 2.08 8.14 -2.85
N THR A 167 2.32 9.05 -1.92
CA THR A 167 3.67 9.49 -1.50
C THR A 167 4.59 8.34 -1.11
N VAL A 168 4.06 7.33 -0.40
CA VAL A 168 4.85 6.16 0.03
C VAL A 168 5.22 5.24 -1.14
N HIS A 169 4.39 5.16 -2.18
CA HIS A 169 4.73 4.39 -3.39
C HIS A 169 5.95 5.00 -4.09
N VAL A 170 5.95 6.33 -4.24
CA VAL A 170 7.07 7.08 -4.81
C VAL A 170 8.33 6.87 -3.97
N LEU A 171 8.23 7.03 -2.65
CA LEU A 171 9.35 6.77 -1.72
C LEU A 171 9.91 5.35 -1.91
N PHE A 172 9.04 4.34 -1.94
CA PHE A 172 9.45 2.95 -2.09
C PHE A 172 10.22 2.74 -3.39
N PHE A 173 9.71 3.19 -4.54
CA PHE A 173 10.39 2.99 -5.82
C PHE A 173 11.73 3.74 -5.92
N LEU A 174 11.83 4.94 -5.33
CA LEU A 174 13.10 5.67 -5.24
C LEU A 174 14.14 4.90 -4.40
N VAL A 175 13.74 4.44 -3.22
CA VAL A 175 14.61 3.65 -2.33
C VAL A 175 15.00 2.32 -2.98
N LEU A 176 14.05 1.64 -3.63
CA LEU A 176 14.31 0.41 -4.37
C LEU A 176 15.35 0.63 -5.47
N GLY A 177 15.24 1.71 -6.25
CA GLY A 177 16.23 2.05 -7.28
C GLY A 177 17.64 2.25 -6.71
N LEU A 178 17.76 2.98 -5.59
CA LEU A 178 19.04 3.16 -4.90
C LEU A 178 19.59 1.84 -4.33
N TRP A 179 18.70 1.01 -3.78
CA TRP A 179 19.04 -0.29 -3.20
C TRP A 179 19.52 -1.29 -4.25
N LEU A 180 18.87 -1.33 -5.41
CA LEU A 180 19.28 -2.16 -6.55
C LEU A 180 20.62 -1.68 -7.16
N ARG A 181 20.78 -0.37 -7.36
CA ARG A 181 22.02 0.22 -7.88
C ARG A 181 23.24 -0.11 -7.02
N ARG A 182 23.05 -0.33 -5.72
CA ARG A 182 24.15 -0.66 -4.81
C ARG A 182 24.54 -2.14 -4.84
N GLN A 183 23.64 -3.01 -5.29
CA GLN A 183 23.87 -4.46 -5.33
C GLN A 183 24.44 -4.95 -6.67
N GLY A 184 24.23 -4.19 -7.75
CA GLY A 184 24.96 -4.34 -9.01
C GLY A 184 26.11 -3.34 -9.12
#